data_AF-A0A942B9S2-F1
#
_entry.id   AF-A0A942B9S2-F1
#
_cell.length_a   1.000
_cell.length_b   1.000
_cell.length_c   1.000
_cell.angle_alpha   90.00
_cell.angle_beta   90.00
_cell.angle_gamma   90.00
#
_symmetry.space_group_name_H-M   'P 1'
#
loop_
_entity.id
_entity.type
_entity.pdbx_description
1 polymer ?
#
loop_
_entity_poly.entity_id
_entity_poly.type
_entity_poly.pdbx_seq_one_letter_code
_entity_poly.pdbx_strand_id
1 'polypeptide(L)'
;MIPFVSDYATQATHWQRYLYFRPWYEDAVVVDAACGEGYGTDFSSIFSKESHGADVSSEAVQHATNAYPRASFRVEDVCNYDYSKADIVTSFETIEHLPDPEQFLEALKACKGRIIISTPNRKLYDPNAKLGDKPTNPYHTIEWTAEEFAELIQRHFPDRQVRFLSQSTTLPGRIYEGLDTDAWFTIAVIGDGDLPQWPKIGMAMPTVNNSQMGIESISAYVTYYPGEIEFAVVLNNTDAENKRKWQDFATQAPHFLTLLINDENTGYGQGANKGLKYLQDKGGFDAYGVTNDDVYPSLGCTGELAYAYTQLKTLDQNPGLVGVVSNKVAGKQLVEIGQFTDLTSLMRLANDHLAKNKSRATPWNQVRGLCFIMSPECLATVGGFDPIFGIGNFEDDDLCVRTKLAGFTNWIVDGAFLYHEGSKTFASLEIDYEANIDRNMHVFNRKWQLDNHFEFLSIEKAPEGVDLFVPLCAKYEPTKAITIGSESVDLLGQASDTEFAYWVYAVIREQGQEARDKVLKALAA
;
A
#
# COMPACT_ATOMS: atom_id res chain seq x y z
N MET A 1 -9.44 -12.69 18.13
CA MET A 1 -8.81 -12.84 16.79
C MET A 1 -7.41 -13.39 16.97
N ILE A 2 -7.01 -14.40 16.19
CA ILE A 2 -5.62 -14.88 16.12
C ILE A 2 -5.06 -14.46 14.75
N PRO A 3 -3.97 -13.66 14.70
CA PRO A 3 -3.41 -13.18 13.45
C PRO A 3 -3.11 -14.32 12.48
N PHE A 4 -3.45 -14.13 11.19
CA PHE A 4 -3.21 -15.07 10.09
C PHE A 4 -3.91 -16.44 10.20
N VAL A 5 -4.73 -16.65 11.24
CA VAL A 5 -5.55 -17.87 11.42
C VAL A 5 -7.04 -17.55 11.31
N SER A 6 -7.47 -16.41 11.87
CA SER A 6 -8.84 -15.93 11.72
C SER A 6 -9.19 -15.64 10.27
N ASP A 7 -10.49 -15.63 9.94
CA ASP A 7 -10.94 -15.25 8.61
C ASP A 7 -10.55 -13.79 8.28
N TYR A 8 -10.55 -13.49 6.98
CA TYR A 8 -10.12 -12.19 6.46
C TYR A 8 -10.91 -11.00 7.05
N ALA A 9 -12.23 -11.13 7.18
CA ALA A 9 -13.08 -10.05 7.68
C ALA A 9 -12.76 -9.72 9.15
N THR A 10 -12.60 -10.77 9.97
CA THR A 10 -12.20 -10.63 11.37
C THR A 10 -10.80 -10.00 11.49
N GLN A 11 -9.84 -10.42 10.66
CA GLN A 11 -8.50 -9.82 10.70
C GLN A 11 -8.51 -8.35 10.29
N ALA A 12 -9.23 -8.00 9.22
CA ALA A 12 -9.31 -6.63 8.72
C ALA A 12 -9.88 -5.68 9.77
N THR A 13 -11.01 -6.03 10.38
CA THR A 13 -11.67 -5.13 11.35
C THR A 13 -10.83 -4.91 12.60
N HIS A 14 -10.17 -5.95 13.10
CA HIS A 14 -9.28 -5.84 14.26
C HIS A 14 -8.01 -5.03 13.98
N TRP A 15 -7.32 -5.31 12.87
CA TRP A 15 -6.09 -4.59 12.53
C TRP A 15 -6.36 -3.10 12.26
N GLN A 16 -7.44 -2.77 11.55
CA GLN A 16 -7.80 -1.39 11.22
C GLN A 16 -7.81 -0.46 12.44
N ARG A 17 -8.30 -0.92 13.60
CA ARG A 17 -8.34 -0.12 14.83
C ARG A 17 -6.93 0.22 15.35
N TYR A 18 -6.02 -0.75 15.41
CA TYR A 18 -4.64 -0.48 15.80
C TYR A 18 -3.89 0.37 14.76
N LEU A 19 -4.11 0.10 13.48
CA LEU A 19 -3.44 0.81 12.38
C LEU A 19 -3.87 2.28 12.30
N TYR A 20 -5.17 2.56 12.49
CA TYR A 20 -5.73 3.90 12.39
C TYR A 20 -5.09 4.87 13.39
N PHE A 21 -4.81 4.41 14.61
CA PHE A 21 -4.19 5.22 15.67
C PHE A 21 -2.65 5.22 15.66
N ARG A 22 -2.00 4.61 14.65
CA ARG A 22 -0.52 4.61 14.52
C ARG A 22 0.12 5.98 14.80
N PRO A 23 -0.34 7.12 14.23
CA PRO A 23 0.33 8.41 14.43
C PRO A 23 0.34 8.89 15.87
N TRP A 24 -0.55 8.39 16.71
CA TRP A 24 -0.59 8.76 18.13
C TRP A 24 0.38 7.94 18.98
N TYR A 25 0.83 6.78 18.51
CA TYR A 25 1.75 5.94 19.27
C TYR A 25 3.15 6.55 19.39
N GLU A 26 3.54 7.45 18.49
CA GLU A 26 4.87 8.09 18.48
C GLU A 26 5.22 8.66 19.88
N ASP A 27 6.33 8.17 20.44
CA ASP A 27 6.89 8.54 21.75
C ASP A 27 5.95 8.38 22.97
N ALA A 28 4.81 7.71 22.81
CA ALA A 28 3.81 7.54 23.87
C ALA A 28 4.13 6.35 24.81
N VAL A 29 3.61 6.39 26.04
CA VAL A 29 3.38 5.22 26.89
C VAL A 29 1.99 4.66 26.61
N VAL A 30 1.94 3.50 25.92
CA VAL A 30 0.70 2.84 25.51
C VAL A 30 0.33 1.72 26.47
N VAL A 31 -0.92 1.67 26.89
CA VAL A 31 -1.52 0.55 27.61
C VAL A 31 -2.60 -0.07 26.76
N ASP A 32 -2.45 -1.36 26.45
CA ASP A 32 -3.42 -2.16 25.72
C ASP A 32 -4.19 -3.05 26.71
N ALA A 33 -5.39 -2.61 27.07
CA ALA A 33 -6.23 -3.25 28.08
C ALA A 33 -7.10 -4.34 27.45
N ALA A 34 -6.94 -5.57 27.94
CA ALA A 34 -7.42 -6.82 27.36
C ALA A 34 -6.73 -7.11 26.02
N CYS A 35 -5.40 -7.15 26.06
CA CYS A 35 -4.57 -7.29 24.87
C CYS A 35 -4.71 -8.66 24.15
N GLY A 36 -5.33 -9.65 24.79
CA GLY A 36 -5.46 -11.01 24.26
C GLY A 36 -4.11 -11.60 23.88
N GLU A 37 -3.98 -12.02 22.62
CA GLU A 37 -2.75 -12.59 22.07
C GLU A 37 -1.58 -11.58 21.99
N GLY A 38 -1.82 -10.27 22.16
CA GLY A 38 -0.76 -9.25 22.27
C GLY A 38 -0.25 -8.64 20.96
N TYR A 39 -0.82 -9.00 19.80
CA TYR A 39 -0.40 -8.49 18.49
C TYR A 39 -0.57 -6.97 18.34
N GLY A 40 -1.61 -6.41 18.94
CA GLY A 40 -1.88 -4.97 18.93
C GLY A 40 -0.89 -4.19 19.79
N THR A 41 -0.64 -4.72 20.99
CA THR A 41 0.43 -4.22 21.88
C THR A 41 1.79 -4.24 21.18
N ASP A 42 2.15 -5.33 20.50
CA ASP A 42 3.40 -5.44 19.74
C ASP A 42 3.47 -4.40 18.62
N PHE A 43 2.41 -4.24 17.84
CA PHE A 43 2.36 -3.23 16.78
C PHE A 43 2.54 -1.81 17.34
N SER A 44 1.88 -1.46 18.45
CA SER A 44 2.07 -0.15 19.09
C SER A 44 3.51 0.04 19.58
N SER A 45 4.16 -1.03 20.06
CA SER A 45 5.55 -1.01 20.56
C SER A 45 6.59 -0.70 19.47
N ILE A 46 6.22 -0.85 18.20
CA ILE A 46 7.06 -0.44 17.08
C ILE A 46 7.28 1.07 17.15
N PHE A 47 6.26 1.87 17.47
CA PHE A 47 6.31 3.34 17.39
C PHE A 47 6.41 4.02 18.76
N SER A 48 5.90 3.37 19.81
CA SER A 48 5.84 3.91 21.15
C SER A 48 7.18 3.92 21.88
N LYS A 49 7.22 4.71 22.96
CA LYS A 49 8.32 4.67 23.93
C LYS A 49 8.25 3.40 24.77
N GLU A 50 7.05 3.08 25.26
CA GLU A 50 6.74 1.89 26.04
C GLU A 50 5.34 1.38 25.64
N SER A 51 5.17 0.07 25.53
CA SER A 51 3.86 -0.58 25.34
C SER A 51 3.66 -1.71 26.35
N HIS A 52 2.52 -1.67 27.03
CA HIS A 52 2.14 -2.63 28.07
C HIS A 52 0.80 -3.27 27.72
N GLY A 53 0.78 -4.58 27.55
CA GLY A 53 -0.44 -5.37 27.42
C GLY A 53 -0.87 -5.93 28.77
N ALA A 54 -2.15 -5.86 29.06
CA ALA A 54 -2.76 -6.51 30.22
C ALA A 54 -3.91 -7.41 29.80
N ASP A 55 -3.92 -8.65 30.30
CA ASP A 55 -5.01 -9.59 30.09
C ASP A 55 -5.22 -10.46 31.34
N VAL A 56 -6.45 -10.91 31.57
CA VAL A 56 -6.78 -11.79 32.70
C VAL A 56 -6.33 -13.23 32.45
N SER A 57 -6.20 -13.65 31.19
CA SER A 57 -5.75 -15.00 30.84
C SER A 57 -4.23 -15.13 30.98
N SER A 58 -3.81 -15.98 31.91
CA SER A 58 -2.40 -16.33 32.08
C SER A 58 -1.79 -16.99 30.83
N GLU A 59 -2.59 -17.76 30.10
CA GLU A 59 -2.20 -18.42 28.86
C GLU A 59 -1.95 -17.41 27.73
N ALA A 60 -2.85 -16.44 27.55
CA ALA A 60 -2.71 -15.39 26.54
C ALA A 60 -1.49 -14.51 26.82
N VAL A 61 -1.29 -14.09 28.08
CA VAL A 61 -0.09 -13.32 28.49
C VAL A 61 1.19 -14.12 28.28
N GLN A 62 1.19 -15.41 28.59
CA GLN A 62 2.35 -16.27 28.36
C GLN A 62 2.66 -16.43 26.87
N HIS A 63 1.63 -16.57 26.03
CA HIS A 63 1.78 -16.56 24.57
C HIS A 63 2.39 -15.23 24.10
N ALA A 64 1.76 -14.12 24.47
CA ALA A 64 2.16 -12.77 24.05
C ALA A 64 3.61 -12.46 24.44
N THR A 65 4.00 -12.78 25.68
CA THR A 65 5.37 -12.63 26.19
C THR A 65 6.39 -13.39 25.35
N ASN A 66 6.05 -14.60 24.90
CA ASN A 66 6.94 -15.42 24.07
C ASN A 66 6.98 -14.94 22.62
N ALA A 67 5.84 -14.48 22.10
CA ALA A 67 5.68 -14.10 20.70
C ALA A 67 6.22 -12.70 20.39
N TYR A 68 6.13 -11.76 21.34
CA TYR A 68 6.31 -10.32 21.11
C TYR A 68 7.27 -9.67 22.12
N PRO A 69 8.59 -9.89 22.00
CA PRO A 69 9.56 -9.46 23.01
C PRO A 69 9.81 -7.94 23.08
N ARG A 70 9.25 -7.14 22.16
CA ARG A 70 9.34 -5.66 22.19
C ARG A 70 8.41 -5.02 23.21
N ALA A 71 7.29 -5.68 23.49
CA ALA A 71 6.28 -5.21 24.43
C ALA A 71 6.41 -5.94 25.77
N SER A 72 5.77 -5.40 26.80
CA SER A 72 5.65 -6.06 28.09
C SER A 72 4.22 -6.50 28.32
N PHE A 73 4.03 -7.65 28.95
CA PHE A 73 2.72 -8.23 29.19
C PHE A 73 2.58 -8.65 30.66
N ARG A 74 1.38 -8.50 31.21
CA ARG A 74 1.07 -8.89 32.58
C ARG A 74 -0.32 -9.50 32.71
N VAL A 75 -0.41 -10.48 33.62
CA VAL A 75 -1.69 -11.04 34.05
C VAL A 75 -2.31 -10.06 35.02
N GLU A 76 -3.33 -9.34 34.58
CA GLU A 76 -3.97 -8.28 35.37
C GLU A 76 -5.44 -8.14 34.95
N ASP A 77 -6.30 -7.86 35.92
CA ASP A 77 -7.67 -7.44 35.68
C ASP A 77 -7.68 -5.96 35.29
N VAL A 78 -8.14 -5.67 34.07
CA VAL A 78 -8.21 -4.32 33.50
C VAL A 78 -9.10 -3.37 34.29
N CYS A 79 -10.05 -3.89 35.08
CA CYS A 79 -10.87 -3.11 36.01
C CYS A 79 -10.08 -2.58 37.22
N ASN A 80 -8.90 -3.14 37.52
CA ASN A 80 -8.07 -2.79 38.66
C ASN A 80 -6.67 -2.26 38.26
N TYR A 81 -6.42 -2.11 36.97
CA TYR A 81 -5.15 -1.62 36.44
C TYR A 81 -4.95 -0.13 36.72
N ASP A 82 -3.72 0.28 37.07
CA ASP A 82 -3.35 1.69 37.22
C ASP A 82 -2.99 2.34 35.88
N TYR A 83 -3.92 3.12 35.33
CA TYR A 83 -3.74 3.84 34.07
C TYR A 83 -3.09 5.23 34.21
N SER A 84 -2.67 5.64 35.42
CA SER A 84 -2.20 7.01 35.69
C SER A 84 -0.95 7.43 34.91
N LYS A 85 -0.16 6.46 34.44
CA LYS A 85 1.06 6.67 33.64
C LYS A 85 0.86 6.55 32.13
N ALA A 86 -0.35 6.18 31.68
CA ALA A 86 -0.62 6.00 30.27
C ALA A 86 -0.80 7.35 29.56
N ASP A 87 -0.10 7.52 28.44
CA ASP A 87 -0.38 8.59 27.48
C ASP A 87 -1.53 8.17 26.54
N ILE A 88 -1.65 6.87 26.28
CA ILE A 88 -2.71 6.28 25.46
C ILE A 88 -3.16 4.96 26.08
N VAL A 89 -4.47 4.78 26.19
CA VAL A 89 -5.09 3.48 26.47
C VAL A 89 -5.87 3.01 25.24
N THR A 90 -5.60 1.80 24.78
CA THR A 90 -6.43 1.08 23.80
C THR A 90 -7.17 -0.07 24.49
N SER A 91 -8.44 -0.30 24.15
CA SER A 91 -9.18 -1.48 24.57
C SER A 91 -10.27 -1.78 23.54
N PHE A 92 -10.03 -2.78 22.70
CA PHE A 92 -10.92 -3.09 21.58
C PHE A 92 -11.65 -4.40 21.83
N GLU A 93 -12.98 -4.37 21.77
CA GLU A 93 -13.83 -5.55 21.96
C GLU A 93 -13.59 -6.19 23.34
N THR A 94 -13.91 -5.43 24.38
CA THR A 94 -13.55 -5.77 25.77
C THR A 94 -14.68 -5.44 26.71
N ILE A 95 -15.22 -4.22 26.64
CA ILE A 95 -16.19 -3.72 27.62
C ILE A 95 -17.46 -4.58 27.71
N GLU A 96 -17.86 -5.21 26.61
CA GLU A 96 -18.97 -6.14 26.47
C GLU A 96 -18.72 -7.51 27.13
N HIS A 97 -17.46 -7.83 27.42
CA HIS A 97 -17.04 -9.07 28.09
C HIS A 97 -16.90 -8.91 29.61
N LEU A 98 -16.84 -7.68 30.11
CA LEU A 98 -16.55 -7.42 31.51
C LEU A 98 -17.77 -7.70 32.41
N PRO A 99 -17.58 -8.34 33.57
CA PRO A 99 -18.65 -8.52 34.56
C PRO A 99 -19.20 -7.19 35.09
N ASP A 100 -18.33 -6.18 35.23
CA ASP A 100 -18.66 -4.82 35.66
C ASP A 100 -18.01 -3.78 34.73
N PRO A 101 -18.71 -3.38 33.65
CA PRO A 101 -18.23 -2.33 32.74
C PRO A 101 -18.05 -0.97 33.40
N GLU A 102 -18.84 -0.64 34.42
CA GLU A 102 -18.79 0.67 35.10
C GLU A 102 -17.50 0.79 35.92
N GLN A 103 -17.07 -0.29 36.59
CA GLN A 103 -15.77 -0.33 37.29
C GLN A 103 -14.60 -0.05 36.33
N PHE A 104 -14.62 -0.64 35.13
CA PHE A 104 -13.58 -0.40 34.12
C PHE A 104 -13.55 1.04 33.65
N LEU A 105 -14.71 1.64 33.36
CA LEU A 105 -14.79 3.05 32.97
C LEU A 105 -14.31 3.98 34.10
N GLU A 106 -14.59 3.67 35.38
CA GLU A 106 -14.02 4.40 36.51
C GLU A 106 -12.50 4.27 36.59
N ALA A 107 -11.93 3.08 36.39
CA ALA A 107 -10.47 2.88 36.38
C ALA A 107 -9.79 3.69 35.27
N LEU A 108 -10.39 3.74 34.08
CA LEU A 108 -9.86 4.50 32.94
C LEU A 108 -9.74 6.01 33.21
N LYS A 109 -10.51 6.60 34.14
CA LYS A 109 -10.40 8.03 34.52
C LYS A 109 -9.04 8.40 35.12
N ALA A 110 -8.26 7.40 35.56
CA ALA A 110 -6.88 7.62 36.00
C ALA A 110 -5.98 8.08 34.84
N CYS A 111 -6.25 7.61 33.60
CA CYS A 111 -5.54 8.07 32.41
C CYS A 111 -5.86 9.55 32.13
N LYS A 112 -4.82 10.38 32.07
CA LYS A 112 -4.95 11.80 31.66
C LYS A 112 -4.72 11.99 30.16
N GLY A 113 -4.04 11.05 29.52
CA GLY A 113 -3.84 10.96 28.08
C GLY A 113 -5.11 10.53 27.33
N ARG A 114 -4.96 9.94 26.16
CA ARG A 114 -6.09 9.54 25.29
C ARG A 114 -6.58 8.14 25.68
N ILE A 115 -7.88 7.91 25.55
CA ILE A 115 -8.50 6.59 25.77
C ILE A 115 -9.31 6.25 24.53
N ILE A 116 -9.09 5.06 23.99
CA ILE A 116 -9.74 4.56 22.79
C ILE A 116 -10.35 3.21 23.13
N ILE A 117 -11.68 3.14 23.02
CA ILE A 117 -12.43 1.93 23.35
C ILE A 117 -13.42 1.58 22.25
N SER A 118 -13.59 0.29 21.94
CA SER A 118 -14.62 -0.18 20.99
C SER A 118 -15.52 -1.25 21.58
N THR A 119 -16.73 -1.34 21.02
CA THR A 119 -17.71 -2.39 21.30
C THR A 119 -18.41 -2.79 20.00
N PRO A 120 -18.87 -4.05 19.88
CA PRO A 120 -19.75 -4.45 18.79
C PRO A 120 -21.12 -3.78 18.94
N ASN A 121 -21.81 -3.61 17.82
CA ASN A 121 -23.15 -3.04 17.79
C ASN A 121 -24.23 -4.12 17.95
N ARG A 122 -24.93 -4.13 19.08
CA ARG A 122 -26.03 -5.07 19.38
C ARG A 122 -27.06 -5.15 18.26
N LYS A 123 -27.35 -4.05 17.56
CA LYS A 123 -28.30 -4.02 16.43
C LYS A 123 -27.94 -5.01 15.31
N LEU A 124 -26.66 -5.30 15.13
CA LEU A 124 -26.17 -6.22 14.10
C LEU A 124 -25.86 -7.61 14.65
N TYR A 125 -25.39 -7.69 15.90
CA TYR A 125 -24.95 -8.94 16.52
C TYR A 125 -26.10 -9.71 17.21
N ASP A 126 -27.04 -9.00 17.84
CA ASP A 126 -28.24 -9.57 18.47
C ASP A 126 -29.46 -8.64 18.30
N PRO A 127 -30.00 -8.52 17.07
CA PRO A 127 -31.00 -7.50 16.70
C PRO A 127 -32.31 -7.58 17.49
N ASN A 128 -32.60 -8.73 18.11
CA ASN A 128 -33.84 -8.96 18.86
C ASN A 128 -33.66 -8.83 20.38
N ALA A 129 -32.42 -8.79 20.87
CA ALA A 129 -32.12 -8.58 22.28
C ALA A 129 -32.44 -7.14 22.70
N LYS A 130 -32.64 -6.93 24.00
CA LYS A 130 -32.72 -5.62 24.68
C LYS A 130 -31.49 -5.40 25.55
N LEU A 131 -31.23 -4.14 25.90
CA LEU A 131 -30.13 -3.82 26.81
C LEU A 131 -30.38 -4.52 28.15
N GLY A 132 -29.39 -5.29 28.63
CA GLY A 132 -29.48 -6.08 29.86
C GLY A 132 -29.97 -7.52 29.66
N ASP A 133 -30.41 -7.90 28.45
CA ASP A 133 -30.58 -9.33 28.13
C ASP A 133 -29.20 -9.99 28.04
N LYS A 134 -29.09 -11.26 28.44
CA LYS A 134 -27.87 -12.04 28.22
C LYS A 134 -27.69 -12.23 26.71
N PRO A 135 -26.59 -11.72 26.11
CA PRO A 135 -26.39 -11.84 24.67
C PRO A 135 -26.23 -13.29 24.21
N THR A 136 -26.55 -13.54 22.94
CA THR A 136 -26.37 -14.85 22.30
C THR A 136 -24.91 -15.30 22.30
N ASN A 137 -23.96 -14.36 22.18
CA ASN A 137 -22.55 -14.68 22.36
C ASN A 137 -22.30 -15.06 23.83
N PRO A 138 -21.86 -16.31 24.13
CA PRO A 138 -21.71 -16.76 25.51
C PRO A 138 -20.69 -15.94 26.31
N TYR A 139 -19.73 -15.31 25.62
CA TYR A 139 -18.67 -14.52 26.22
C TYR A 139 -19.06 -13.07 26.52
N HIS A 140 -20.18 -12.55 25.99
CA HIS A 140 -20.63 -11.18 26.27
C HIS A 140 -21.52 -11.15 27.51
N THR A 141 -21.27 -10.21 28.43
CA THR A 141 -22.12 -9.94 29.59
C THR A 141 -23.25 -8.99 29.23
N ILE A 142 -22.99 -8.05 28.30
CA ILE A 142 -23.90 -7.02 27.83
C ILE A 142 -23.48 -6.59 26.42
N GLU A 143 -24.44 -6.15 25.60
CA GLU A 143 -24.16 -5.56 24.28
C GLU A 143 -24.95 -4.25 24.17
N TRP A 144 -24.37 -3.22 23.55
CA TRP A 144 -24.97 -1.89 23.40
C TRP A 144 -25.31 -1.61 21.94
N THR A 145 -26.35 -0.80 21.70
CA THR A 145 -26.41 -0.05 20.43
C THR A 145 -25.36 1.07 20.44
N ALA A 146 -25.09 1.64 19.26
CA ALA A 146 -24.17 2.76 19.13
C ALA A 146 -24.53 3.94 20.06
N GLU A 147 -25.82 4.26 20.16
CA GLU A 147 -26.34 5.35 20.98
C GLU A 147 -26.24 5.05 22.47
N GLU A 148 -26.61 3.83 22.89
CA GLU A 148 -26.51 3.41 24.30
C GLU A 148 -25.05 3.42 24.79
N PHE A 149 -24.12 2.98 23.92
CA PHE A 149 -22.69 3.07 24.21
C PHE A 149 -22.23 4.53 24.29
N ALA A 150 -22.68 5.38 23.37
CA ALA A 150 -22.34 6.79 23.38
C ALA A 150 -22.80 7.50 24.66
N GLU A 151 -24.03 7.25 25.10
CA GLU A 151 -24.57 7.74 26.37
C GLU A 151 -23.78 7.23 27.57
N LEU A 152 -23.41 5.94 27.58
CA LEU A 152 -22.57 5.34 28.61
C LEU A 152 -21.23 6.07 28.74
N ILE A 153 -20.54 6.30 27.62
CA ILE A 153 -19.22 6.95 27.63
C ILE A 153 -19.34 8.41 28.06
N GLN A 154 -20.30 9.16 27.51
CA GLN A 154 -20.47 10.58 27.85
C GLN A 154 -20.81 10.79 29.32
N ARG A 155 -21.58 9.88 29.93
CA ARG A 155 -21.90 9.93 31.36
C ARG A 155 -20.67 9.78 32.25
N HIS A 156 -19.72 8.94 31.84
CA HIS A 156 -18.50 8.68 32.61
C HIS A 156 -17.42 9.74 32.41
N PHE A 157 -17.37 10.37 31.24
CA PHE A 157 -16.36 11.37 30.89
C PHE A 157 -16.98 12.74 30.54
N PRO A 158 -17.81 13.34 31.42
CA PRO A 158 -18.55 14.57 31.10
C PRO A 158 -17.64 15.80 30.92
N ASP A 159 -16.46 15.79 31.54
CA ASP A 159 -15.49 16.90 31.53
C ASP A 159 -14.38 16.72 30.47
N ARG A 160 -14.52 15.73 29.57
CA ARG A 160 -13.52 15.39 28.56
C ARG A 160 -14.13 15.53 27.17
N GLN A 161 -13.29 15.86 26.18
CA GLN A 161 -13.71 15.73 24.78
C GLN A 161 -13.96 14.25 24.46
N VAL A 162 -15.17 13.92 23.99
CA VAL A 162 -15.54 12.59 23.50
C VAL A 162 -15.95 12.70 22.04
N ARG A 163 -15.27 11.95 21.17
CA ARG A 163 -15.62 11.76 19.76
C ARG A 163 -15.96 10.30 19.52
N PHE A 164 -16.84 10.07 18.55
CA PHE A 164 -17.19 8.72 18.12
C PHE A 164 -16.73 8.49 16.70
N LEU A 165 -16.14 7.33 16.47
CA LEU A 165 -15.87 6.78 15.15
C LEU A 165 -16.71 5.52 14.95
N SER A 166 -17.02 5.23 13.71
CA SER A 166 -17.76 4.04 13.31
C SER A 166 -16.91 3.19 12.39
N GLN A 167 -17.01 1.88 12.56
CA GLN A 167 -16.38 0.91 11.68
C GLN A 167 -17.42 0.28 10.75
N SER A 168 -17.27 0.56 9.44
CA SER A 168 -18.25 0.19 8.42
C SER A 168 -18.52 -1.32 8.37
N THR A 169 -19.75 -1.68 7.99
CA THR A 169 -20.13 -3.05 7.63
C THR A 169 -19.63 -3.49 6.25
N THR A 170 -19.09 -2.56 5.48
CA THR A 170 -18.52 -2.83 4.17
C THR A 170 -17.03 -3.17 4.32
N LEU A 171 -16.61 -4.36 3.87
CA LEU A 171 -15.20 -4.77 3.90
C LEU A 171 -14.32 -3.73 3.16
N PRO A 172 -13.15 -3.34 3.68
CA PRO A 172 -12.38 -3.96 4.77
C PRO A 172 -12.83 -3.57 6.20
N GLY A 173 -13.97 -2.89 6.35
CA GLY A 173 -14.42 -2.38 7.65
C GLY A 173 -13.68 -1.11 8.02
N ARG A 174 -13.77 -0.09 7.14
CA ARG A 174 -13.09 1.19 7.30
C ARG A 174 -13.62 1.97 8.51
N ILE A 175 -12.73 2.66 9.20
CA ILE A 175 -13.05 3.58 10.29
C ILE A 175 -13.28 5.00 9.74
N TYR A 176 -14.36 5.66 10.17
CA TYR A 176 -14.66 7.04 9.82
C TYR A 176 -15.24 7.77 11.03
N GLU A 177 -15.09 9.10 11.07
CA GLU A 177 -15.65 9.93 12.14
C GLU A 177 -17.17 10.02 12.02
N GLY A 178 -17.85 9.91 13.17
CA GLY A 178 -19.30 9.93 13.28
C GLY A 178 -19.83 8.76 14.10
N LEU A 179 -21.04 8.93 14.63
CA LEU A 179 -21.81 7.88 15.27
C LEU A 179 -22.82 7.31 14.26
N ASP A 180 -22.42 6.28 13.54
CA ASP A 180 -23.28 5.51 12.65
C ASP A 180 -23.93 4.34 13.41
N THR A 181 -25.26 4.35 13.46
CA THR A 181 -26.06 3.41 14.23
C THR A 181 -26.19 2.05 13.54
N ASP A 182 -25.73 1.96 12.29
CA ASP A 182 -25.71 0.76 11.45
C ASP A 182 -24.29 0.23 11.19
N ALA A 183 -23.27 0.77 11.85
CA ALA A 183 -21.89 0.28 11.78
C ALA A 183 -21.66 -1.00 12.59
N TRP A 184 -20.67 -1.83 12.21
CA TRP A 184 -20.30 -3.06 12.94
C TRP A 184 -19.84 -2.75 14.36
N PHE A 185 -18.98 -1.75 14.49
CA PHE A 185 -18.38 -1.37 15.78
C PHE A 185 -18.50 0.13 15.98
N THR A 186 -18.73 0.51 17.23
CA THR A 186 -18.65 1.90 17.69
C THR A 186 -17.35 2.07 18.46
N ILE A 187 -16.60 3.13 18.15
CA ILE A 187 -15.31 3.44 18.79
C ILE A 187 -15.46 4.78 19.48
N ALA A 188 -15.27 4.84 20.79
CA ALA A 188 -15.18 6.09 21.52
C ALA A 188 -13.72 6.51 21.68
N VAL A 189 -13.47 7.79 21.40
CA VAL A 189 -12.16 8.43 21.52
C VAL A 189 -12.29 9.56 22.53
N ILE A 190 -11.66 9.39 23.69
CA ILE A 190 -11.76 10.30 24.84
C ILE A 190 -10.42 11.01 25.05
N GLY A 191 -10.43 12.34 25.01
CA GLY A 191 -9.26 13.19 25.19
C GLY A 191 -8.95 14.08 24.00
N ASP A 192 -8.03 15.01 24.23
CA ASP A 192 -7.74 16.13 23.33
C ASP A 192 -6.81 15.76 22.16
N GLY A 193 -6.82 16.63 21.15
CA GLY A 193 -5.97 16.56 19.95
C GLY A 193 -6.73 16.12 18.71
N ASP A 194 -6.15 16.30 17.52
CA ASP A 194 -6.81 15.94 16.27
C ASP A 194 -6.76 14.42 16.01
N LEU A 195 -7.83 13.89 15.42
CA LEU A 195 -7.87 12.49 14.97
C LEU A 195 -6.82 12.26 13.88
N PRO A 196 -6.20 11.07 13.83
CA PRO A 196 -5.32 10.70 12.72
C PRO A 196 -5.99 10.94 11.37
N GLN A 197 -5.28 11.63 10.48
CA GLN A 197 -5.70 11.84 9.10
C GLN A 197 -4.84 10.99 8.18
N TRP A 198 -5.49 10.25 7.29
CA TRP A 198 -4.84 9.35 6.34
C TRP A 198 -5.19 9.78 4.92
N PRO A 199 -4.19 9.98 4.03
CA PRO A 199 -4.46 10.45 2.67
C PRO A 199 -5.33 9.44 1.91
N LYS A 200 -6.25 9.92 1.09
CA LYS A 200 -6.96 9.07 0.14
C LYS A 200 -6.05 8.72 -1.05
N ILE A 201 -5.82 7.44 -1.31
CA ILE A 201 -4.87 6.95 -2.32
C ILE A 201 -5.60 6.29 -3.49
N GLY A 202 -5.24 6.68 -4.72
CA GLY A 202 -5.67 5.99 -5.93
C GLY A 202 -4.53 5.19 -6.54
N MET A 203 -4.66 3.86 -6.65
CA MET A 203 -3.62 2.97 -7.17
C MET A 203 -4.01 2.37 -8.53
N ALA A 204 -3.16 2.51 -9.54
CA ALA A 204 -3.27 1.77 -10.79
C ALA A 204 -2.51 0.43 -10.69
N MET A 205 -3.14 -0.66 -11.13
CA MET A 205 -2.51 -1.98 -11.18
C MET A 205 -2.73 -2.62 -12.55
N PRO A 206 -1.76 -2.53 -13.46
CA PRO A 206 -1.82 -3.32 -14.70
C PRO A 206 -1.60 -4.81 -14.39
N THR A 207 -2.35 -5.67 -15.05
CA THR A 207 -2.27 -7.12 -14.89
C THR A 207 -2.51 -7.84 -16.21
N VAL A 208 -1.79 -8.96 -16.43
CA VAL A 208 -2.04 -9.85 -17.57
C VAL A 208 -2.82 -11.07 -17.07
N ASN A 209 -2.16 -12.10 -16.53
CA ASN A 209 -2.81 -13.36 -16.13
C ASN A 209 -2.49 -13.78 -14.69
N ASN A 210 -2.28 -12.82 -13.78
CA ASN A 210 -1.92 -13.07 -12.37
C ASN A 210 -3.05 -12.68 -11.40
N SER A 211 -4.29 -13.09 -11.70
CA SER A 211 -5.47 -12.67 -10.95
C SER A 211 -5.47 -13.09 -9.47
N GLN A 212 -5.00 -14.30 -9.15
CA GLN A 212 -5.01 -14.81 -7.77
C GLN A 212 -4.18 -13.92 -6.83
N MET A 213 -2.91 -13.71 -7.18
CA MET A 213 -2.01 -12.91 -6.36
C MET A 213 -2.38 -11.42 -6.39
N GLY A 214 -2.85 -10.90 -7.53
CA GLY A 214 -3.34 -9.52 -7.61
C GLY A 214 -4.53 -9.25 -6.68
N ILE A 215 -5.48 -10.18 -6.59
CA ILE A 215 -6.63 -10.09 -5.67
C ILE A 215 -6.17 -10.16 -4.20
N GLU A 216 -5.25 -11.07 -3.88
CA GLU A 216 -4.66 -11.18 -2.54
C GLU A 216 -3.90 -9.90 -2.15
N SER A 217 -3.17 -9.31 -3.11
CA SER A 217 -2.44 -8.06 -2.95
C SER A 217 -3.37 -6.90 -2.60
N ILE A 218 -4.42 -6.69 -3.41
CA ILE A 218 -5.41 -5.62 -3.17
C ILE A 218 -6.10 -5.84 -1.82
N SER A 219 -6.46 -7.08 -1.50
CA SER A 219 -7.08 -7.43 -0.22
C SER A 219 -6.16 -7.05 0.95
N ALA A 220 -4.86 -7.33 0.85
CA ALA A 220 -3.88 -6.92 1.86
C ALA A 220 -3.73 -5.40 1.95
N TYR A 221 -3.68 -4.68 0.82
CA TYR A 221 -3.62 -3.21 0.82
C TYR A 221 -4.81 -2.58 1.54
N VAL A 222 -6.04 -3.00 1.23
CA VAL A 222 -7.25 -2.43 1.87
C VAL A 222 -7.37 -2.86 3.34
N THR A 223 -6.83 -4.03 3.71
CA THR A 223 -6.82 -4.52 5.09
C THR A 223 -5.86 -3.73 5.97
N TYR A 224 -4.65 -3.47 5.46
CA TYR A 224 -3.56 -2.90 6.25
C TYR A 224 -3.41 -1.38 6.08
N TYR A 225 -4.12 -0.78 5.13
CA TYR A 225 -4.16 0.68 5.02
C TYR A 225 -5.35 1.24 5.81
N PRO A 226 -5.12 2.09 6.84
CA PRO A 226 -6.20 2.68 7.62
C PRO A 226 -6.96 3.81 6.91
N GLY A 227 -6.39 4.37 5.84
CA GLY A 227 -7.05 5.39 5.02
C GLY A 227 -7.91 4.81 3.90
N GLU A 228 -8.49 5.68 3.09
CA GLU A 228 -9.21 5.26 1.89
C GLU A 228 -8.24 4.96 0.76
N ILE A 229 -8.34 3.76 0.17
CA ILE A 229 -7.57 3.37 -1.01
C ILE A 229 -8.50 2.77 -2.05
N GLU A 230 -8.35 3.21 -3.30
CA GLU A 230 -9.09 2.68 -4.43
C GLU A 230 -8.14 2.21 -5.52
N PHE A 231 -8.55 1.18 -6.26
CA PHE A 231 -7.78 0.53 -7.30
C PHE A 231 -8.45 0.65 -8.67
N ALA A 232 -7.66 1.06 -9.66
CA ALA A 232 -7.96 0.89 -11.08
C ALA A 232 -7.13 -0.25 -11.63
N VAL A 233 -7.70 -1.45 -11.69
CA VAL A 233 -7.04 -2.64 -12.25
C VAL A 233 -7.23 -2.65 -13.76
N VAL A 234 -6.11 -2.76 -14.48
CA VAL A 234 -6.10 -2.70 -15.95
C VAL A 234 -5.76 -4.09 -16.48
N LEU A 235 -6.77 -4.76 -17.03
CA LEU A 235 -6.67 -6.07 -17.66
C LEU A 235 -6.01 -5.93 -19.04
N ASN A 236 -4.70 -6.19 -19.12
CA ASN A 236 -3.86 -6.04 -20.30
C ASN A 236 -3.82 -7.34 -21.11
N ASN A 237 -4.77 -7.51 -22.04
CA ASN A 237 -4.94 -8.76 -22.79
C ASN A 237 -5.03 -10.00 -21.88
N THR A 238 -5.73 -9.83 -20.76
CA THR A 238 -6.01 -10.88 -19.79
C THR A 238 -6.91 -11.95 -20.39
N ASP A 239 -6.57 -13.21 -20.17
CA ASP A 239 -7.36 -14.35 -20.64
C ASP A 239 -8.75 -14.42 -19.98
N ALA A 240 -9.62 -15.25 -20.56
CA ALA A 240 -11.01 -15.37 -20.11
C ALA A 240 -11.17 -15.92 -18.68
N GLU A 241 -10.24 -16.74 -18.20
CA GLU A 241 -10.29 -17.32 -16.86
C GLU A 241 -9.94 -16.27 -15.80
N ASN A 242 -8.81 -15.60 -15.97
CA ASN A 242 -8.33 -14.54 -15.10
C ASN A 242 -9.28 -13.33 -15.10
N LYS A 243 -9.84 -12.98 -16.26
CA LYS A 243 -10.84 -11.92 -16.37
C LYS A 243 -12.08 -12.22 -15.54
N ARG A 244 -12.53 -13.48 -15.50
CA ARG A 244 -13.69 -13.89 -14.69
C ARG A 244 -13.40 -13.72 -13.19
N LYS A 245 -12.24 -14.17 -12.72
CA LYS A 245 -11.82 -14.01 -11.31
C LYS A 245 -11.82 -12.53 -10.89
N TRP A 246 -11.30 -11.65 -11.75
CA TRP A 246 -11.36 -10.20 -11.51
C TRP A 246 -12.78 -9.65 -11.48
N GLN A 247 -13.65 -10.08 -12.39
CA GLN A 247 -15.06 -9.65 -12.42
C GLN A 247 -15.83 -10.09 -11.17
N ASP A 248 -15.61 -11.32 -10.71
CA ASP A 248 -16.21 -11.85 -9.50
C ASP A 248 -15.76 -11.05 -8.26
N PHE A 249 -14.48 -10.68 -8.19
CA PHE A 249 -13.95 -9.84 -7.12
C PHE A 249 -14.48 -8.40 -7.18
N ALA A 250 -14.54 -7.79 -8.37
CA ALA A 250 -15.09 -6.44 -8.55
C ALA A 250 -16.58 -6.33 -8.19
N THR A 251 -17.34 -7.41 -8.37
CA THR A 251 -18.75 -7.46 -7.93
C THR A 251 -18.88 -7.43 -6.41
N GLN A 252 -17.90 -8.00 -5.69
CA GLN A 252 -17.86 -8.02 -4.23
C GLN A 252 -17.24 -6.75 -3.63
N ALA A 253 -16.44 -6.03 -4.41
CA ALA A 253 -15.67 -4.87 -3.97
C ALA A 253 -15.89 -3.59 -4.82
N PRO A 254 -17.13 -3.24 -5.23
CA PRO A 254 -17.36 -2.14 -6.17
C PRO A 254 -16.98 -0.76 -5.61
N HIS A 255 -16.83 -0.64 -4.29
CA HIS A 255 -16.51 0.60 -3.58
C HIS A 255 -15.01 0.94 -3.56
N PHE A 256 -14.12 -0.03 -3.81
CA PHE A 256 -12.67 0.24 -3.93
C PHE A 256 -12.02 -0.33 -5.19
N LEU A 257 -12.74 -1.08 -6.04
CA LEU A 257 -12.16 -1.69 -7.24
C LEU A 257 -12.90 -1.29 -8.51
N THR A 258 -12.15 -0.76 -9.48
CA THR A 258 -12.63 -0.56 -10.86
C THR A 258 -11.78 -1.39 -11.82
N LEU A 259 -12.44 -2.09 -12.75
CA LEU A 259 -11.78 -2.81 -13.83
C LEU A 259 -11.79 -2.01 -15.12
N LEU A 260 -10.63 -1.93 -15.75
CA LEU A 260 -10.42 -1.34 -17.07
C LEU A 260 -9.86 -2.42 -17.99
N ILE A 261 -10.22 -2.40 -19.28
CA ILE A 261 -9.87 -3.47 -20.23
C ILE A 261 -9.00 -2.91 -21.34
N ASN A 262 -7.87 -3.53 -21.60
CA ASN A 262 -7.10 -3.37 -22.83
C ASN A 262 -7.20 -4.68 -23.63
N ASP A 263 -7.62 -4.59 -24.89
CA ASP A 263 -7.75 -5.75 -25.78
C ASP A 263 -6.39 -6.31 -26.23
N GLU A 264 -5.33 -5.50 -26.09
CA GLU A 264 -3.94 -5.86 -26.39
C GLU A 264 -3.04 -5.58 -25.19
N ASN A 265 -1.91 -6.30 -25.10
CA ASN A 265 -0.94 -6.04 -24.04
C ASN A 265 -0.12 -4.80 -24.42
N THR A 266 -0.40 -3.69 -23.76
CA THR A 266 0.26 -2.39 -23.98
C THR A 266 1.49 -2.19 -23.09
N GLY A 267 1.89 -3.22 -22.34
CA GLY A 267 2.99 -3.14 -21.39
C GLY A 267 2.60 -2.54 -20.04
N TYR A 268 3.57 -2.56 -19.12
CA TYR A 268 3.39 -2.06 -17.76
C TYR A 268 3.04 -0.57 -17.74
N GLY A 269 3.88 0.27 -18.34
CA GLY A 269 3.74 1.73 -18.28
C GLY A 269 2.43 2.25 -18.87
N GLN A 270 2.02 1.79 -20.05
CA GLN A 270 0.75 2.22 -20.65
C GLN A 270 -0.47 1.65 -19.91
N GLY A 271 -0.38 0.41 -19.40
CA GLY A 271 -1.39 -0.16 -18.53
C GLY A 271 -1.59 0.69 -17.28
N ALA A 272 -0.51 1.01 -16.56
CA ALA A 272 -0.55 1.87 -15.38
C ALA A 272 -1.10 3.27 -15.70
N ASN A 273 -0.67 3.89 -16.81
CA ASN A 273 -1.18 5.19 -17.25
C ASN A 273 -2.70 5.20 -17.46
N LYS A 274 -3.27 4.12 -18.01
CA LYS A 274 -4.73 3.99 -18.17
C LYS A 274 -5.46 4.01 -16.83
N GLY A 275 -4.93 3.30 -15.83
CA GLY A 275 -5.46 3.31 -14.47
C GLY A 275 -5.32 4.69 -13.81
N LEU A 276 -4.15 5.30 -13.89
CA LEU A 276 -3.89 6.65 -13.38
C LEU A 276 -4.81 7.69 -14.03
N LYS A 277 -5.07 7.59 -15.34
CA LYS A 277 -5.98 8.50 -16.05
C LYS A 277 -7.40 8.40 -15.51
N TYR A 278 -7.91 7.18 -15.30
CA TYR A 278 -9.23 6.97 -14.70
C TYR A 278 -9.31 7.59 -13.30
N LEU A 279 -8.31 7.34 -12.46
CA LEU A 279 -8.25 7.88 -11.10
C LEU A 279 -8.15 9.41 -11.10
N GLN A 280 -7.35 9.98 -12.01
CA GLN A 280 -7.23 11.44 -12.19
C GLN A 280 -8.57 12.05 -12.60
N ASP A 281 -9.29 11.43 -13.55
CA ASP A 281 -10.60 11.89 -14.00
C ASP A 281 -11.66 11.78 -12.91
N LYS A 282 -11.59 10.72 -12.09
CA LYS A 282 -12.48 10.52 -10.94
C LYS A 282 -12.25 11.59 -9.86
N GLY A 283 -11.00 11.98 -9.64
CA GLY A 283 -10.61 13.00 -8.68
C GLY A 283 -10.82 12.59 -7.21
N GLY A 284 -10.46 13.49 -6.28
CA GLY A 284 -10.65 13.30 -4.84
C GLY A 284 -9.59 12.43 -4.17
N PHE A 285 -8.40 12.32 -4.75
CA PHE A 285 -7.27 11.59 -4.15
C PHE A 285 -6.18 12.57 -3.70
N ASP A 286 -5.61 12.32 -2.52
CA ASP A 286 -4.47 13.06 -1.96
C ASP A 286 -3.13 12.56 -2.51
N ALA A 287 -3.11 11.33 -3.04
CA ALA A 287 -1.98 10.72 -3.73
C ALA A 287 -2.45 9.73 -4.81
N TYR A 288 -1.70 9.66 -5.89
CA TYR A 288 -1.86 8.68 -6.97
C TYR A 288 -0.68 7.72 -6.96
N GLY A 289 -0.86 6.47 -7.35
CA GLY A 289 0.23 5.52 -7.33
C GLY A 289 0.03 4.38 -8.27
N VAL A 290 1.04 3.52 -8.32
CA VAL A 290 1.04 2.30 -9.11
C VAL A 290 1.52 1.15 -8.25
N THR A 291 1.08 -0.07 -8.56
CA THR A 291 1.58 -1.29 -7.92
C THR A 291 1.55 -2.43 -8.93
N ASN A 292 2.49 -3.36 -8.80
CA ASN A 292 2.45 -4.63 -9.52
C ASN A 292 1.33 -5.54 -8.99
N ASP A 293 1.00 -6.59 -9.75
CA ASP A 293 0.05 -7.64 -9.36
C ASP A 293 0.71 -8.85 -8.65
N ASP A 294 2.04 -8.87 -8.53
CA ASP A 294 2.85 -9.94 -7.93
C ASP A 294 3.55 -9.51 -6.63
N VAL A 295 2.91 -8.61 -5.89
CA VAL A 295 3.40 -8.05 -4.62
C VAL A 295 2.43 -8.27 -3.48
N TYR A 296 2.92 -8.19 -2.23
CA TYR A 296 2.10 -8.32 -1.03
C TYR A 296 2.58 -7.36 0.08
N PRO A 297 1.80 -6.34 0.47
CA PRO A 297 2.21 -5.37 1.49
C PRO A 297 2.29 -6.03 2.87
N SER A 298 3.36 -5.76 3.61
CA SER A 298 3.39 -6.10 5.03
C SER A 298 2.42 -5.23 5.82
N LEU A 299 2.09 -5.65 7.05
CA LEU A 299 1.15 -4.97 7.94
C LEU A 299 1.37 -3.45 8.05
N GLY A 300 2.62 -3.01 8.19
CA GLY A 300 2.92 -1.58 8.30
C GLY A 300 3.24 -0.89 6.97
N CYS A 301 3.30 -1.61 5.85
CA CYS A 301 3.84 -1.10 4.59
C CYS A 301 3.13 0.16 4.10
N THR A 302 1.83 0.07 3.84
CA THR A 302 1.06 1.17 3.26
C THR A 302 0.87 2.32 4.24
N GLY A 303 0.68 2.02 5.52
CA GLY A 303 0.59 3.03 6.57
C GLY A 303 1.90 3.82 6.73
N GLU A 304 3.05 3.15 6.69
CA GLU A 304 4.37 3.78 6.75
C GLU A 304 4.64 4.64 5.51
N LEU A 305 4.28 4.14 4.32
CA LEU A 305 4.39 4.87 3.05
C LEU A 305 3.58 6.18 3.08
N ALA A 306 2.30 6.09 3.47
CA ALA A 306 1.40 7.23 3.54
C ALA A 306 1.80 8.25 4.63
N TYR A 307 2.27 7.75 5.77
CA TYR A 307 2.79 8.60 6.84
C TYR A 307 4.03 9.37 6.38
N ALA A 308 5.01 8.69 5.78
CA ALA A 308 6.21 9.33 5.24
C ALA A 308 5.87 10.38 4.19
N TYR A 309 4.96 10.08 3.25
CA TYR A 309 4.48 11.05 2.26
C TYR A 309 3.90 12.32 2.92
N THR A 310 3.06 12.16 3.94
CA THR A 310 2.46 13.27 4.69
C THR A 310 3.53 14.09 5.44
N GLN A 311 4.50 13.43 6.06
CA GLN A 311 5.60 14.10 6.76
C GLN A 311 6.50 14.88 5.80
N LEU A 312 6.85 14.30 4.64
CA LEU A 312 7.66 14.95 3.62
C LEU A 312 6.98 16.22 3.06
N LYS A 313 5.65 16.19 2.86
CA LYS A 313 4.88 17.40 2.50
C LYS A 313 4.90 18.44 3.62
N THR A 314 4.74 18.02 4.87
CA THR A 314 4.78 18.91 6.03
C THR A 314 6.15 19.59 6.20
N LEU A 315 7.22 18.89 5.84
CA LEU A 315 8.61 19.37 5.86
C LEU A 315 9.03 20.12 4.58
N ASP A 316 8.06 20.45 3.70
CA ASP A 316 8.29 21.15 2.44
C ASP A 316 9.38 20.51 1.55
N GLN A 317 9.46 19.18 1.57
CA GLN A 317 10.43 18.43 0.75
C GLN A 317 10.00 18.29 -0.71
N ASN A 318 8.79 18.75 -1.06
CA ASN A 318 8.15 18.59 -2.37
C ASN A 318 8.22 17.14 -2.92
N PRO A 319 7.70 16.14 -2.18
CA PRO A 319 7.78 14.74 -2.60
C PRO A 319 7.03 14.50 -3.92
N GLY A 320 7.77 14.08 -4.94
CA GLY A 320 7.29 13.62 -6.23
C GLY A 320 6.93 12.15 -6.15
N LEU A 321 7.93 11.26 -6.24
CA LEU A 321 7.73 9.81 -6.08
C LEU A 321 8.16 9.36 -4.69
N VAL A 322 7.32 8.58 -4.02
CA VAL A 322 7.62 7.96 -2.72
C VAL A 322 7.37 6.46 -2.85
N GLY A 323 8.45 5.67 -2.76
CA GLY A 323 8.42 4.22 -2.98
C GLY A 323 8.73 3.40 -1.74
N VAL A 324 8.45 2.11 -1.85
CA VAL A 324 8.64 1.09 -0.80
C VAL A 324 9.96 0.34 -0.96
N VAL A 325 10.42 -0.38 0.07
CA VAL A 325 11.50 -1.37 -0.07
C VAL A 325 10.94 -2.76 -0.33
N SER A 326 11.74 -3.65 -0.93
CA SER A 326 11.31 -4.99 -1.31
C SER A 326 12.44 -6.02 -1.31
N ASN A 327 12.10 -7.31 -1.20
CA ASN A 327 13.04 -8.43 -1.22
C ASN A 327 13.60 -8.76 -2.60
N LYS A 328 12.94 -8.32 -3.68
CA LYS A 328 13.35 -8.66 -5.05
C LYS A 328 13.17 -7.47 -5.98
N VAL A 329 14.15 -6.59 -6.02
CA VAL A 329 14.12 -5.36 -6.83
C VAL A 329 15.55 -4.91 -7.12
N ALA A 330 15.77 -4.17 -8.21
CA ALA A 330 17.06 -3.57 -8.51
C ALA A 330 17.31 -2.29 -7.69
N GLY A 331 18.55 -2.10 -7.23
CA GLY A 331 19.00 -0.85 -6.61
C GLY A 331 18.66 -0.71 -5.12
N LYS A 332 18.52 0.54 -4.64
CA LYS A 332 18.45 0.90 -3.21
C LYS A 332 17.21 0.37 -2.48
N GLN A 333 16.16 0.00 -3.21
CA GLN A 333 14.94 -0.59 -2.64
C GLN A 333 15.13 -2.05 -2.23
N LEU A 334 16.23 -2.72 -2.62
CA LEU A 334 16.49 -4.11 -2.24
C LEU A 334 16.86 -4.20 -0.75
N VAL A 335 16.12 -5.02 -0.01
CA VAL A 335 16.39 -5.32 1.40
C VAL A 335 16.27 -6.82 1.68
N GLU A 336 17.11 -7.33 2.59
CA GLU A 336 17.02 -8.69 3.10
C GLU A 336 16.36 -8.67 4.49
N ILE A 337 15.23 -9.36 4.62
CA ILE A 337 14.51 -9.46 5.90
C ILE A 337 14.70 -10.83 6.59
N GLY A 338 15.45 -11.74 5.96
CA GLY A 338 15.68 -13.11 6.43
C GLY A 338 14.85 -14.16 5.69
N GLN A 339 15.01 -15.42 6.11
CA GLN A 339 14.31 -16.57 5.53
C GLN A 339 12.96 -16.79 6.23
N PHE A 340 11.94 -17.07 5.44
CA PHE A 340 10.59 -17.39 5.89
C PHE A 340 10.05 -18.59 5.10
N THR A 341 9.12 -19.33 5.69
CA THR A 341 8.50 -20.52 5.08
C THR A 341 7.00 -20.35 4.85
N ASP A 342 6.41 -19.30 5.43
CA ASP A 342 4.98 -19.02 5.41
C ASP A 342 4.73 -17.52 5.61
N LEU A 343 3.47 -17.11 5.44
CA LEU A 343 3.05 -15.71 5.58
C LEU A 343 3.26 -15.17 7.00
N THR A 344 3.07 -15.99 8.03
CA THR A 344 3.21 -15.58 9.44
C THR A 344 4.66 -15.20 9.76
N SER A 345 5.62 -16.03 9.33
CA SER A 345 7.05 -15.75 9.48
C SER A 345 7.48 -14.56 8.64
N LEU A 346 6.98 -14.41 7.40
CA LEU A 346 7.19 -13.22 6.58
C LEU A 346 6.72 -11.94 7.29
N MET A 347 5.51 -11.93 7.84
CA MET A 347 4.93 -10.76 8.51
C MET A 347 5.69 -10.38 9.78
N ARG A 348 6.16 -11.37 10.55
CA ARG A 348 7.00 -11.12 11.73
C ARG A 348 8.32 -10.46 11.35
N LEU A 349 9.01 -10.99 10.34
CA LEU A 349 10.27 -10.42 9.85
C LEU A 349 10.07 -9.02 9.26
N ALA A 350 8.96 -8.78 8.56
CA ALA A 350 8.62 -7.46 8.05
C ALA A 350 8.33 -6.46 9.19
N ASN A 351 7.67 -6.88 10.27
CA ASN A 351 7.48 -6.04 11.46
C ASN A 351 8.81 -5.73 12.17
N ASP A 352 9.73 -6.70 12.25
CA ASP A 352 11.09 -6.47 12.79
C ASP A 352 11.88 -5.48 11.92
N HIS A 353 11.72 -5.58 10.59
CA HIS A 353 12.30 -4.63 9.64
C HIS A 353 11.71 -3.23 9.82
N LEU A 354 10.39 -3.12 9.96
CA LEU A 354 9.71 -1.86 10.25
C LEU A 354 10.21 -1.25 11.56
N ALA A 355 10.30 -2.01 12.65
CA ALA A 355 10.78 -1.51 13.94
C ALA A 355 12.19 -0.90 13.87
N LYS A 356 13.07 -1.44 13.01
CA LYS A 356 14.44 -0.93 12.80
C LYS A 356 14.49 0.30 11.90
N ASN A 357 13.47 0.51 11.07
CA ASN A 357 13.46 1.52 10.00
C ASN A 357 12.23 2.45 10.02
N LYS A 358 11.47 2.45 11.12
CA LYS A 358 10.28 3.27 11.30
C LYS A 358 10.62 4.75 11.12
N SER A 359 9.71 5.47 10.47
CA SER A 359 9.78 6.90 10.20
C SER A 359 11.05 7.34 9.45
N ARG A 360 11.74 6.42 8.76
CA ARG A 360 12.89 6.72 7.89
C ARG A 360 12.49 6.73 6.42
N ALA A 361 12.75 7.86 5.77
CA ALA A 361 12.71 8.01 4.33
C ALA A 361 14.06 8.55 3.83
N THR A 362 14.59 7.96 2.76
CA THR A 362 15.87 8.32 2.16
C THR A 362 15.64 8.93 0.77
N PRO A 363 16.15 10.13 0.46
CA PRO A 363 16.04 10.69 -0.88
C PRO A 363 16.93 9.87 -1.83
N TRP A 364 16.43 9.58 -3.03
CA TRP A 364 17.15 8.77 -4.01
C TRP A 364 16.87 9.23 -5.44
N ASN A 365 17.70 8.84 -6.42
CA ASN A 365 17.46 9.21 -7.82
C ASN A 365 16.46 8.30 -8.52
N GLN A 366 16.28 7.06 -8.04
CA GLN A 366 15.45 6.04 -8.67
C GLN A 366 14.41 5.48 -7.71
N VAL A 367 13.16 5.42 -8.14
CA VAL A 367 12.08 4.72 -7.45
C VAL A 367 11.46 3.78 -8.48
N ARG A 368 11.57 2.49 -8.22
CA ARG A 368 11.09 1.44 -9.10
C ARG A 368 9.57 1.37 -9.09
N GLY A 369 9.02 1.16 -10.28
CA GLY A 369 7.58 1.10 -10.54
C GLY A 369 6.85 -0.04 -9.83
N LEU A 370 7.52 -0.92 -9.09
CA LEU A 370 6.86 -2.04 -8.42
C LEU A 370 5.76 -1.59 -7.43
N CYS A 371 5.99 -0.47 -6.72
CA CYS A 371 5.00 0.25 -5.93
C CYS A 371 5.53 1.62 -5.48
N PHE A 372 4.79 2.68 -5.82
CA PHE A 372 5.02 4.03 -5.30
C PHE A 372 3.72 4.82 -5.26
N ILE A 373 3.72 5.89 -4.48
CA ILE A 373 2.72 6.96 -4.55
C ILE A 373 3.38 8.29 -4.95
N MET A 374 2.60 9.18 -5.53
CA MET A 374 3.02 10.49 -6.01
C MET A 374 1.94 11.54 -5.79
N SER A 375 2.37 12.79 -5.64
CA SER A 375 1.46 13.91 -5.41
C SER A 375 0.62 14.25 -6.65
N PRO A 376 -0.63 14.74 -6.48
CA PRO A 376 -1.44 15.25 -7.59
C PRO A 376 -0.72 16.31 -8.41
N GLU A 377 0.06 17.18 -7.74
CA GLU A 377 0.86 18.23 -8.37
C GLU A 377 1.97 17.64 -9.25
N CYS A 378 2.66 16.61 -8.77
CA CYS A 378 3.67 15.90 -9.54
C CYS A 378 3.03 15.23 -10.77
N LEU A 379 1.94 14.49 -10.59
CA LEU A 379 1.25 13.81 -11.70
C LEU A 379 0.76 14.80 -12.77
N ALA A 380 0.24 15.96 -12.36
CA ALA A 380 -0.17 17.00 -13.29
C ALA A 380 1.02 17.64 -14.05
N THR A 381 2.19 17.71 -13.42
CA THR A 381 3.38 18.36 -13.98
C THR A 381 4.17 17.46 -14.93
N VAL A 382 4.34 16.18 -14.58
CA VAL A 382 5.16 15.25 -15.38
C VAL A 382 4.34 14.21 -16.13
N GLY A 383 3.07 14.03 -15.78
CA GLY A 383 2.21 13.01 -16.39
C GLY A 383 2.63 11.59 -16.04
N GLY A 384 2.46 10.65 -16.96
CA GLY A 384 2.66 9.22 -16.75
C GLY A 384 3.99 8.66 -17.24
N PHE A 385 4.02 7.36 -17.46
CA PHE A 385 5.11 6.63 -18.11
C PHE A 385 5.18 6.93 -19.61
N ASP A 386 6.38 7.01 -20.17
CA ASP A 386 6.58 7.18 -21.61
C ASP A 386 6.31 5.87 -22.36
N PRO A 387 5.36 5.83 -23.31
CA PRO A 387 5.04 4.61 -24.04
C PRO A 387 6.19 4.13 -24.95
N ILE A 388 7.24 4.92 -25.18
CA ILE A 388 8.42 4.50 -25.96
C ILE A 388 9.11 3.25 -25.38
N PHE A 389 9.00 3.01 -24.07
CA PHE A 389 9.61 1.84 -23.40
C PHE A 389 8.82 0.53 -23.60
N GLY A 390 7.66 0.57 -24.27
CA GLY A 390 6.92 -0.62 -24.66
C GLY A 390 6.49 -1.47 -23.46
N ILE A 391 6.92 -2.74 -23.43
CA ILE A 391 6.40 -3.75 -22.50
C ILE A 391 6.76 -3.48 -21.02
N GLY A 392 7.84 -2.74 -20.75
CA GLY A 392 8.32 -2.36 -19.42
C GLY A 392 9.85 -2.31 -19.33
N ASN A 393 10.36 -1.92 -18.16
CA ASN A 393 11.74 -1.52 -17.84
C ASN A 393 12.17 -0.14 -18.41
N PHE A 394 12.84 0.67 -17.57
CA PHE A 394 13.30 2.05 -17.78
C PHE A 394 12.22 3.15 -17.85
N GLU A 395 10.93 2.80 -17.90
CA GLU A 395 9.85 3.78 -17.79
C GLU A 395 9.83 4.46 -16.41
N ASP A 396 10.21 3.74 -15.35
CA ASP A 396 10.31 4.28 -14.00
C ASP A 396 11.53 5.18 -13.82
N ASP A 397 12.68 4.81 -14.40
CA ASP A 397 13.88 5.65 -14.47
C ASP A 397 13.58 6.97 -15.18
N ASP A 398 12.88 6.93 -16.30
CA ASP A 398 12.46 8.10 -17.05
C ASP A 398 11.54 9.01 -16.24
N LEU A 399 10.54 8.42 -15.58
CA LEU A 399 9.64 9.16 -14.69
C LEU A 399 10.38 9.80 -13.52
N CYS A 400 11.37 9.11 -12.94
CA CYS A 400 12.19 9.64 -11.85
C CYS A 400 13.01 10.85 -12.29
N VAL A 401 13.63 10.80 -13.48
CA VAL A 401 14.38 11.94 -14.04
C VAL A 401 13.43 13.11 -14.31
N ARG A 402 12.28 12.87 -14.95
CA ARG A 402 11.30 13.94 -15.21
C ARG A 402 10.79 14.60 -13.94
N THR A 403 10.51 13.80 -12.91
CA THR A 403 10.09 14.27 -11.58
C THR A 403 11.14 15.19 -10.95
N LYS A 404 12.41 14.76 -10.95
CA LYS A 404 13.53 15.54 -10.43
C LYS A 404 13.69 16.87 -11.18
N LEU A 405 13.68 16.83 -12.51
CA LEU A 405 13.85 18.03 -13.35
C LEU A 405 12.66 19.00 -13.28
N ALA A 406 11.48 18.51 -12.92
CA ALA A 406 10.30 19.32 -12.65
C ALA A 406 10.32 19.97 -11.24
N GLY A 407 11.36 19.73 -10.44
CA GLY A 407 11.55 20.35 -9.12
C GLY A 407 10.99 19.55 -7.94
N PHE A 408 10.58 18.30 -8.16
CA PHE A 408 10.14 17.38 -7.11
C PHE A 408 11.28 16.48 -6.64
N THR A 409 11.08 15.80 -5.51
CA THR A 409 12.06 14.88 -4.91
C THR A 409 11.55 13.44 -4.90
N ASN A 410 12.45 12.48 -5.11
CA ASN A 410 12.12 11.05 -5.07
C ASN A 410 12.64 10.43 -3.76
N TRP A 411 11.84 9.58 -3.13
CA TRP A 411 12.10 9.02 -1.79
C TRP A 411 11.84 7.52 -1.72
N ILE A 412 12.64 6.83 -0.92
CA ILE A 412 12.43 5.44 -0.53
C ILE A 412 12.12 5.40 0.96
N VAL A 413 10.99 4.80 1.32
CA VAL A 413 10.55 4.65 2.71
C VAL A 413 11.12 3.34 3.25
N ASP A 414 12.16 3.45 4.08
CA ASP A 414 13.00 2.32 4.49
C ASP A 414 12.20 1.29 5.32
N GLY A 415 11.16 1.73 6.05
CA GLY A 415 10.29 0.86 6.86
C GLY A 415 9.13 0.22 6.11
N ALA A 416 8.78 0.73 4.92
CA ALA A 416 7.65 0.24 4.14
C ALA A 416 8.05 -0.99 3.32
N PHE A 417 7.98 -2.17 3.93
CA PHE A 417 8.35 -3.42 3.26
C PHE A 417 7.19 -4.02 2.45
N LEU A 418 7.42 -4.21 1.16
CA LEU A 418 6.53 -4.86 0.21
C LEU A 418 7.17 -6.15 -0.32
N TYR A 419 6.57 -7.31 -0.04
CA TYR A 419 7.04 -8.56 -0.61
C TYR A 419 6.80 -8.56 -2.12
N HIS A 420 7.77 -9.01 -2.90
CA HIS A 420 7.70 -9.15 -4.34
C HIS A 420 8.15 -10.55 -4.72
N GLU A 421 7.26 -11.29 -5.37
CA GLU A 421 7.50 -12.63 -5.88
C GLU A 421 8.45 -12.60 -7.10
N GLY A 422 8.26 -11.58 -7.95
CA GLY A 422 9.17 -11.12 -8.99
C GLY A 422 8.99 -11.73 -10.37
N SER A 423 8.77 -10.84 -11.35
CA SER A 423 8.88 -11.05 -12.79
C SER A 423 8.03 -12.21 -13.36
N LYS A 424 6.89 -12.53 -12.72
CA LYS A 424 5.97 -13.58 -13.19
C LYS A 424 5.44 -13.30 -14.60
N THR A 425 5.11 -12.04 -14.90
CA THR A 425 4.56 -11.64 -16.19
C THR A 425 5.58 -11.86 -17.32
N PHE A 426 6.83 -11.42 -17.16
CA PHE A 426 7.90 -11.64 -18.15
C PHE A 426 8.15 -13.12 -18.41
N ALA A 427 8.21 -13.93 -17.34
CA ALA A 427 8.37 -15.38 -17.46
C ALA A 427 7.18 -16.02 -18.19
N SER A 428 5.95 -15.58 -17.91
CA SER A 428 4.73 -16.12 -18.53
C SER A 428 4.57 -15.76 -20.01
N LEU A 429 5.19 -14.67 -20.46
CA LEU A 429 5.11 -14.15 -21.82
C LEU A 429 6.31 -14.57 -22.70
N GLU A 430 7.23 -15.39 -22.18
CA GLU A 430 8.46 -15.81 -22.87
C GLU A 430 9.30 -14.62 -23.39
N ILE A 431 9.26 -13.50 -22.66
CA ILE A 431 10.03 -12.30 -23.01
C ILE A 431 11.50 -12.53 -22.63
N ASP A 432 12.41 -12.29 -23.57
CA ASP A 432 13.85 -12.24 -23.29
C ASP A 432 14.16 -10.99 -22.46
N TYR A 433 14.28 -11.19 -21.14
CA TYR A 433 14.47 -10.11 -20.18
C TYR A 433 15.79 -9.36 -20.40
N GLU A 434 16.88 -10.07 -20.72
CA GLU A 434 18.18 -9.43 -20.95
C GLU A 434 18.15 -8.57 -22.21
N ALA A 435 17.58 -9.11 -23.31
CA ALA A 435 17.43 -8.35 -24.54
C ALA A 435 16.52 -7.12 -24.37
N ASN A 436 15.45 -7.24 -23.58
CA ASN A 436 14.57 -6.12 -23.27
C ASN A 436 15.28 -5.01 -22.46
N ILE A 437 16.06 -5.39 -21.43
CA ILE A 437 16.86 -4.45 -20.64
C ILE A 437 17.87 -3.73 -21.52
N ASP A 438 18.62 -4.46 -22.35
CA ASP A 438 19.60 -3.87 -23.25
C ASP A 438 18.92 -2.89 -24.21
N ARG A 439 17.81 -3.29 -24.83
CA ARG A 439 17.03 -2.44 -25.73
C ARG A 439 16.56 -1.15 -25.06
N ASN A 440 15.88 -1.26 -23.91
CA ASN A 440 15.31 -0.09 -23.24
C ASN A 440 16.38 0.80 -22.62
N MET A 441 17.55 0.27 -22.27
CA MET A 441 18.71 1.08 -21.92
C MET A 441 19.17 1.94 -23.10
N HIS A 442 19.20 1.41 -24.34
CA HIS A 442 19.52 2.20 -25.52
C HIS A 442 18.45 3.27 -25.79
N VAL A 443 17.16 2.93 -25.66
CA VAL A 443 16.05 3.90 -25.77
C VAL A 443 16.21 5.03 -24.77
N PHE A 444 16.49 4.69 -23.50
CA PHE A 444 16.70 5.66 -22.43
C PHE A 444 17.88 6.58 -22.72
N ASN A 445 19.04 6.02 -23.09
CA ASN A 445 20.24 6.81 -23.40
C ASN A 445 20.01 7.73 -24.60
N ARG A 446 19.32 7.27 -25.66
CA ARG A 446 18.96 8.11 -26.80
C ARG A 446 18.02 9.25 -26.40
N LYS A 447 16.96 8.95 -25.64
CA LYS A 447 16.00 9.97 -25.16
C LYS A 447 16.72 11.06 -24.36
N TRP A 448 17.58 10.67 -23.44
CA TRP A 448 18.28 11.60 -22.54
C TRP A 448 19.63 12.11 -23.09
N GLN A 449 19.99 11.76 -24.33
CA GLN A 449 21.24 12.13 -24.99
C GLN A 449 22.50 11.78 -24.15
N LEU A 450 22.54 10.56 -23.64
CA LEU A 450 23.61 10.04 -22.76
C LEU A 450 24.56 9.13 -23.54
N ASP A 451 25.86 9.22 -23.23
CA ASP A 451 26.86 8.29 -23.79
C ASP A 451 26.80 6.92 -23.09
N ASN A 452 26.43 6.92 -21.81
CA ASN A 452 26.19 5.71 -21.03
C ASN A 452 25.11 5.95 -19.97
N HIS A 453 24.47 4.85 -19.53
CA HIS A 453 23.33 4.94 -18.61
C HIS A 453 23.67 5.67 -17.31
N PHE A 454 24.85 5.49 -16.72
CA PHE A 454 25.20 6.06 -15.41
C PHE A 454 25.19 7.60 -15.36
N GLU A 455 25.30 8.27 -16.52
CA GLU A 455 25.25 9.73 -16.62
C GLU A 455 23.91 10.32 -16.22
N PHE A 456 22.84 9.52 -16.20
CA PHE A 456 21.50 9.99 -15.83
C PHE A 456 21.45 10.62 -14.43
N LEU A 457 22.32 10.16 -13.51
CA LEU A 457 22.44 10.69 -12.15
C LEU A 457 22.84 12.18 -12.12
N SER A 458 23.52 12.63 -13.17
CA SER A 458 24.08 13.97 -13.32
C SER A 458 23.24 14.91 -14.20
N ILE A 459 22.08 14.47 -14.69
CA ILE A 459 21.20 15.34 -15.49
C ILE A 459 20.64 16.45 -14.58
N GLU A 460 20.98 17.70 -14.93
CA GLU A 460 20.48 18.90 -14.26
C GLU A 460 19.43 19.65 -15.10
N LYS A 461 19.35 19.35 -16.40
CA LYS A 461 18.39 19.97 -17.33
C LYS A 461 18.01 18.99 -18.43
N ALA A 462 16.75 19.07 -18.88
CA ALA A 462 16.28 18.31 -20.03
C ALA A 462 17.05 18.71 -21.31
N PRO A 463 17.51 17.74 -22.12
CA PRO A 463 18.07 18.01 -23.44
C PRO A 463 17.05 18.68 -24.37
N GLU A 464 17.54 19.31 -25.45
CA GLU A 464 16.66 19.91 -26.46
C GLU A 464 15.75 18.83 -27.09
N GLY A 465 14.45 19.11 -27.15
CA GLY A 465 13.44 18.20 -27.71
C GLY A 465 12.90 17.14 -26.74
N VAL A 466 13.31 17.14 -25.46
CA VAL A 466 12.80 16.21 -24.44
C VAL A 466 11.80 16.92 -23.53
N ASP A 467 10.53 16.52 -23.61
CA ASP A 467 9.48 17.04 -22.74
C ASP A 467 9.46 16.30 -21.38
N LEU A 468 9.26 17.08 -20.30
CA LEU A 468 9.07 16.52 -18.96
C LEU A 468 7.64 15.99 -18.73
N PHE A 469 6.68 16.44 -19.55
CA PHE A 469 5.28 16.06 -19.43
C PHE A 469 4.93 14.99 -20.47
N VAL A 470 4.52 13.81 -20.00
CA VAL A 470 4.00 12.73 -20.83
C VAL A 470 2.51 12.54 -20.53
N PRO A 471 1.57 12.86 -21.45
CA PRO A 471 0.15 12.67 -21.21
C PRO A 471 -0.18 11.22 -20.82
N LEU A 472 -1.06 11.02 -19.85
CA LEU A 472 -1.49 9.66 -19.45
C LEU A 472 -2.21 8.89 -20.57
N CYS A 473 -2.71 9.59 -21.59
CA CYS A 473 -3.28 8.99 -22.79
C CYS A 473 -2.28 8.83 -23.95
N ALA A 474 -0.99 9.13 -23.74
CA ALA A 474 0.03 9.03 -24.77
C ALA A 474 0.13 7.60 -25.30
N LYS A 475 0.20 7.50 -26.62
CA LYS A 475 0.41 6.25 -27.34
C LYS A 475 1.72 6.36 -28.10
N TYR A 476 2.42 5.23 -28.17
CA TYR A 476 3.56 5.10 -29.06
C TYR A 476 3.08 4.50 -30.38
N GLU A 477 3.16 5.28 -31.45
CA GLU A 477 2.85 4.83 -32.81
C GLU A 477 4.17 4.46 -33.50
N PRO A 478 4.45 3.17 -33.75
CA PRO A 478 5.73 2.75 -34.29
C PRO A 478 5.89 3.23 -35.73
N THR A 479 7.04 3.85 -36.03
CA THR A 479 7.34 4.31 -37.39
C THR A 479 7.61 3.14 -38.35
N LYS A 480 8.30 2.11 -37.86
CA LYS A 480 8.55 0.88 -38.61
C LYS A 480 8.63 -0.32 -37.68
N ALA A 481 7.47 -0.90 -37.38
CA ALA A 481 7.38 -2.12 -36.59
C ALA A 481 7.96 -3.34 -37.33
N ILE A 482 8.77 -4.12 -36.61
CA ILE A 482 9.23 -5.45 -36.99
C ILE A 482 8.97 -6.43 -35.85
N THR A 483 8.85 -7.71 -36.17
CA THR A 483 8.70 -8.75 -35.15
C THR A 483 10.08 -9.31 -34.77
N ILE A 484 10.46 -9.18 -33.50
CA ILE A 484 11.66 -9.79 -32.92
C ILE A 484 11.18 -10.75 -31.83
N GLY A 485 11.32 -12.06 -32.06
CA GLY A 485 10.71 -13.06 -31.18
C GLY A 485 9.17 -12.97 -31.22
N SER A 486 8.55 -12.75 -30.06
CA SER A 486 7.11 -12.50 -29.91
C SER A 486 6.75 -11.01 -29.82
N GLU A 487 7.73 -10.11 -29.80
CA GLU A 487 7.54 -8.67 -29.59
C GLU A 487 7.47 -7.90 -30.92
N SER A 488 6.55 -6.94 -30.99
CA SER A 488 6.52 -5.92 -32.04
C SER A 488 7.41 -4.75 -31.61
N VAL A 489 8.50 -4.52 -32.33
CA VAL A 489 9.52 -3.51 -32.00
C VAL A 489 9.61 -2.48 -33.12
N ASP A 490 9.54 -1.19 -32.78
CA ASP A 490 9.86 -0.14 -33.75
C ASP A 490 11.36 -0.08 -34.03
N LEU A 491 11.73 -0.37 -35.28
CA LEU A 491 13.11 -0.43 -35.73
C LEU A 491 13.89 0.87 -35.52
N LEU A 492 13.22 2.03 -35.53
CA LEU A 492 13.90 3.33 -35.39
C LEU A 492 13.86 3.86 -33.96
N GLY A 493 12.71 3.80 -33.29
CA GLY A 493 12.57 4.37 -31.95
C GLY A 493 12.94 3.42 -30.82
N GLN A 494 12.70 2.11 -30.99
CA GLN A 494 12.82 1.14 -29.91
C GLN A 494 14.00 0.18 -30.07
N ALA A 495 14.34 -0.25 -31.28
CA ALA A 495 15.41 -1.23 -31.46
C ALA A 495 16.76 -0.76 -30.89
N SER A 496 17.51 -1.70 -30.33
CA SER A 496 18.94 -1.52 -30.05
C SER A 496 19.74 -1.47 -31.34
N ASP A 497 20.96 -0.94 -31.27
CA ASP A 497 21.87 -0.89 -32.44
C ASP A 497 22.18 -2.30 -32.95
N THR A 498 22.26 -3.27 -32.05
CA THR A 498 22.45 -4.69 -32.36
C THR A 498 21.26 -5.25 -33.13
N GLU A 499 20.03 -5.03 -32.67
CA GLU A 499 18.81 -5.46 -33.36
C GLU A 499 18.66 -4.81 -34.73
N PHE A 500 18.96 -3.51 -34.83
CA PHE A 500 18.98 -2.78 -36.09
C PHE A 500 20.00 -3.39 -37.07
N ALA A 501 21.23 -3.63 -36.60
CA ALA A 501 22.28 -4.25 -37.40
C ALA A 501 21.92 -5.66 -37.86
N TYR A 502 21.31 -6.48 -37.00
CA TYR A 502 20.81 -7.81 -37.37
C TYR A 502 19.71 -7.73 -38.43
N TRP A 503 18.77 -6.79 -38.29
CA TRP A 503 17.73 -6.57 -39.30
C TRP A 503 18.34 -6.17 -40.65
N VAL A 504 19.29 -5.22 -40.67
CA VAL A 504 20.00 -4.82 -41.89
C VAL A 504 20.73 -6.01 -42.52
N TYR A 505 21.44 -6.81 -41.71
CA TYR A 505 22.12 -8.01 -42.17
C TYR A 505 21.14 -9.02 -42.80
N ALA A 506 19.99 -9.26 -42.17
CA ALA A 506 18.96 -10.17 -42.69
C ALA A 506 18.42 -9.69 -44.05
N VAL A 507 18.11 -8.40 -44.18
CA VAL A 507 17.67 -7.79 -45.45
C VAL A 507 18.72 -7.93 -46.54
N ILE A 508 19.99 -7.67 -46.24
CA ILE A 508 21.10 -7.84 -47.20
C ILE A 508 21.25 -9.32 -47.59
N ARG A 509 21.14 -10.25 -46.64
CA ARG A 509 21.24 -11.69 -46.90
C ARG A 509 20.12 -12.17 -47.84
N GLU A 510 18.92 -11.62 -47.71
CA GLU A 510 17.75 -11.99 -48.53
C GLU A 510 17.73 -11.31 -49.91
N GLN A 511 18.06 -10.02 -49.98
CA GLN A 511 17.92 -9.21 -51.20
C GLN A 511 19.25 -9.01 -51.96
N GLY A 512 20.37 -9.48 -51.41
CA GLY A 512 21.67 -9.49 -52.07
C GLY A 512 22.25 -8.09 -52.32
N GLN A 513 22.91 -7.92 -53.47
CA GLN A 513 23.74 -6.76 -53.76
C GLN A 513 22.95 -5.45 -53.89
N GLU A 514 21.70 -5.50 -54.37
CA GLU A 514 20.86 -4.30 -54.50
C GLU A 514 20.55 -3.66 -53.14
N ALA A 515 20.23 -4.46 -52.12
CA ALA A 515 20.00 -3.96 -50.77
C ALA A 515 21.28 -3.40 -50.15
N ARG A 516 22.44 -4.04 -50.40
CA ARG A 516 23.74 -3.54 -49.96
C ARG A 516 24.05 -2.16 -50.54
N ASP A 517 23.80 -1.96 -51.83
CA ASP A 517 24.02 -0.66 -52.50
C ASP A 517 23.10 0.43 -51.94
N LYS A 518 21.84 0.09 -51.61
CA LYS A 518 20.90 1.01 -50.96
C LYS A 518 21.38 1.45 -49.58
N VAL A 519 21.87 0.52 -48.75
CA VAL A 519 22.43 0.82 -47.42
C VAL A 519 23.66 1.73 -47.54
N LEU A 520 24.59 1.42 -48.44
CA LEU A 520 25.78 2.25 -48.66
C LEU A 520 25.41 3.67 -49.11
N LYS A 521 24.44 3.81 -50.01
CA LYS A 521 23.96 5.11 -50.47
C LYS A 521 23.32 5.92 -49.35
N ALA A 522 22.57 5.29 -48.45
CA ALA A 522 21.94 5.95 -47.32
C ALA A 522 22.97 6.43 -46.26
N LEU A 523 24.04 5.67 -46.02
CA LEU A 523 25.10 6.04 -45.08
C LEU A 523 26.09 7.09 -45.62
N ALA A 524 26.14 7.28 -46.94
CA ALA A 524 26.99 8.27 -47.60
C ALA A 524 26.32 9.63 -47.81
N ALA A 525 25.02 9.74 -47.51
CA ALA A 525 24.24 10.98 -47.52
C ALA A 525 24.25 11.61 -46.13
#